data_AF-A0A833GCL0-F1
#
_entry.id   AF-A0A833GCL0-F1
#
_cell.length_a   1.000
_cell.length_b   1.000
_cell.length_c   1.000
_cell.angle_alpha   90.00
_cell.angle_beta   90.00
_cell.angle_gamma   90.00
#
_symmetry.space_group_name_H-M   'P 1'
#
loop_
_entity.id
_entity.type
_entity.pdbx_description
1 polymer ?
#
loop_
_entity_poly.entity_id
_entity_poly.type
_entity_poly.pdbx_seq_one_letter_code
_entity_poly.pdbx_strand_id
1 'polypeptide(L)'
;MADDLNEPLGQDLKIQHSAKVPLVVPQAIAGLLGLFVVVFLGWAAIVSDPFGGEPTAVVSALPSPSSPPATAPAPAADVPAGKEVGPGRYDGPEPQAGAARRPPPGTQTITIIDGSSGKRQEVVVPGSAEPKAGGVDQRLLEASRHGQIPRVAPDGARPAEVYAQKSGAAQRPDAPRIALIVGGLGISASTTAEALSKLPGPVTLAFAPYGNDLESNVSRARARGH
;
A
#
# COMPACT_ATOMS: atom_id res chain seq x y z
N MET A 1 -27.72 -21.69 85.88
CA MET A 1 -26.69 -22.08 84.89
C MET A 1 -26.69 -23.61 84.80
N ALA A 2 -27.67 -24.20 84.12
CA ALA A 2 -27.74 -25.67 83.95
C ALA A 2 -28.74 -26.10 82.85
N ASP A 3 -28.96 -25.30 81.79
CA ASP A 3 -30.01 -25.63 80.80
C ASP A 3 -29.58 -25.50 79.32
N ASP A 4 -28.31 -25.23 79.04
CA ASP A 4 -27.77 -25.12 77.67
C ASP A 4 -27.27 -26.47 77.08
N LEU A 5 -27.31 -27.56 77.85
CA LEU A 5 -26.72 -28.85 77.45
C LEU A 5 -27.71 -29.85 76.84
N ASN A 6 -29.00 -29.55 76.83
CA ASN A 6 -30.04 -30.46 76.35
C ASN A 6 -30.78 -29.95 75.10
N GLU A 7 -30.26 -28.91 74.46
CA GLU A 7 -30.80 -28.41 73.20
C GLU A 7 -30.31 -29.31 72.05
N PRO A 8 -31.22 -29.92 71.27
CA PRO A 8 -30.82 -30.82 70.20
C PRO A 8 -30.02 -30.05 69.14
N LEU A 9 -28.74 -30.39 68.99
CA LEU A 9 -27.87 -29.83 67.95
C LEU A 9 -28.48 -30.12 66.57
N GLY A 10 -28.89 -29.06 65.86
CA GLY A 10 -29.23 -29.14 64.43
C GLY A 10 -30.63 -28.71 64.01
N GLN A 11 -31.38 -27.95 64.81
CA GLN A 11 -32.69 -27.42 64.38
C GLN A 11 -32.81 -25.91 64.17
N ASP A 12 -31.74 -25.13 64.29
CA ASP A 12 -31.77 -23.72 63.87
C ASP A 12 -30.90 -23.47 62.63
N LEU A 13 -31.13 -24.24 61.58
CA LEU A 13 -30.95 -23.71 60.23
C LEU A 13 -32.23 -22.95 59.91
N LYS A 14 -32.34 -21.73 60.42
CA LYS A 14 -33.29 -20.75 59.92
C LYS A 14 -33.02 -20.58 58.44
N ILE A 15 -33.73 -21.35 57.61
CA ILE A 15 -33.74 -21.19 56.16
C ILE A 15 -34.28 -19.77 55.95
N GLN A 16 -33.38 -18.80 55.79
CA GLN A 16 -33.76 -17.43 55.52
C GLN A 16 -34.54 -17.46 54.21
N HIS A 17 -35.82 -17.15 54.29
CA HIS A 17 -36.71 -17.11 53.15
C HIS A 17 -36.04 -16.27 52.06
N SER A 18 -35.82 -16.88 50.89
CA SER A 18 -35.30 -16.19 49.72
C SER A 18 -36.12 -14.93 49.50
N ALA A 19 -35.49 -13.77 49.69
CA ALA A 19 -36.15 -12.48 49.52
C ALA A 19 -36.70 -12.45 48.10
N LYS A 20 -38.03 -12.38 47.97
CA LYS A 20 -38.71 -12.27 46.67
C LYS A 20 -38.28 -10.95 46.07
N VAL A 21 -37.29 -10.99 45.19
CA VAL A 21 -36.81 -9.81 44.48
C VAL A 21 -38.01 -9.30 43.69
N PRO A 22 -38.45 -8.04 43.90
CA PRO A 22 -39.63 -7.55 43.21
C PRO A 22 -39.35 -7.58 41.70
N LEU A 23 -40.36 -7.97 40.92
CA LEU A 23 -40.24 -8.26 39.47
C LEU A 23 -39.66 -7.09 38.64
N VAL A 24 -39.61 -5.89 39.23
CA VAL A 24 -38.98 -4.68 38.69
C VAL A 24 -37.45 -4.74 38.63
N VAL A 25 -36.78 -5.50 39.50
CA VAL A 25 -35.31 -5.62 39.50
C VAL A 25 -34.79 -6.33 38.25
N PRO A 26 -35.28 -7.52 37.84
CA PRO A 26 -34.84 -8.13 36.58
C PRO A 26 -35.21 -7.30 35.34
N GLN A 27 -36.32 -6.55 35.38
CA GLN A 27 -36.71 -5.64 34.30
C GLN A 27 -35.76 -4.44 34.18
N ALA A 28 -35.34 -3.85 35.30
CA ALA A 28 -34.35 -2.77 35.31
C ALA A 28 -32.98 -3.24 34.79
N ILE A 29 -32.56 -4.45 35.18
CA ILE A 29 -31.31 -5.06 34.69
C ILE A 29 -31.39 -5.33 33.18
N ALA A 30 -32.51 -5.88 32.70
CA ALA A 30 -32.72 -6.12 31.26
C ALA A 30 -32.72 -4.81 30.46
N GLY A 31 -33.35 -3.76 30.98
CA GLY A 31 -33.32 -2.42 30.37
C GLY A 31 -31.91 -1.83 30.29
N LEU A 32 -31.13 -1.96 31.37
CA LEU A 32 -29.73 -1.51 31.42
C LEU A 32 -28.84 -2.26 30.41
N LEU A 33 -28.98 -3.58 30.35
CA LEU A 33 -28.25 -4.42 29.39
C LEU A 33 -28.63 -4.08 27.95
N GLY A 34 -29.92 -3.89 27.67
CA GLY A 34 -30.40 -3.46 26.36
C GLY A 34 -29.82 -2.10 25.94
N LEU A 35 -29.81 -1.12 26.85
CA LEU A 35 -29.20 0.18 26.61
C LEU A 35 -27.70 0.06 26.31
N PHE A 36 -26.97 -0.76 27.07
CA PHE A 36 -25.55 -0.99 26.86
C PHE A 36 -25.26 -1.57 25.47
N VAL A 37 -26.05 -2.56 25.03
CA VAL A 37 -25.92 -3.16 23.70
C VAL A 37 -26.19 -2.15 22.59
N VAL A 38 -27.22 -1.30 22.73
CA VAL A 38 -27.53 -0.27 21.73
C VAL A 38 -26.42 0.78 21.65
N VAL A 39 -25.91 1.24 22.80
CA VAL A 39 -24.79 2.19 22.86
C VAL A 39 -23.53 1.59 22.24
N PHE A 40 -23.22 0.33 22.56
CA PHE A 40 -22.07 -0.39 22.00
C PHE A 40 -22.19 -0.56 20.48
N LEU A 41 -23.34 -1.00 19.98
CA LEU A 41 -23.57 -1.17 18.53
C LEU A 41 -23.51 0.17 17.79
N GLY A 42 -24.08 1.23 18.37
CA GLY A 42 -24.00 2.58 17.81
C GLY A 42 -22.56 3.10 17.77
N TRP A 43 -21.79 2.89 18.85
CA TRP A 43 -20.37 3.25 18.90
C TRP A 43 -19.55 2.46 17.88
N ALA A 44 -19.73 1.14 17.79
CA ALA A 44 -19.02 0.28 16.85
C ALA A 44 -19.33 0.60 15.37
N ALA A 45 -20.54 1.08 15.07
CA ALA A 45 -20.90 1.52 13.73
C ALA A 45 -20.24 2.85 13.33
N ILE A 46 -19.90 3.71 14.30
CA ILE A 46 -19.34 5.06 14.06
C ILE A 46 -17.81 5.04 14.17
N VAL A 47 -17.27 4.30 15.14
CA VAL A 47 -15.84 4.22 15.43
C VAL A 47 -15.27 2.98 14.75
N SER A 48 -14.70 3.19 13.57
CA SER A 48 -13.80 2.23 12.94
C SER A 48 -12.39 2.58 13.39
N ASP A 49 -11.80 1.77 14.28
CA ASP A 49 -10.39 1.89 14.64
C ASP A 49 -9.57 0.96 13.73
N PRO A 50 -8.93 1.48 12.67
CA PRO A 50 -8.25 0.67 11.67
C PRO A 50 -7.02 -0.08 12.20
N PHE A 51 -6.53 0.27 13.39
CA PHE A 51 -5.36 -0.37 13.99
C PHE A 51 -5.70 -1.25 15.19
N GLY A 52 -6.94 -1.28 15.67
CA GLY A 52 -7.46 -2.33 16.57
C GLY A 52 -6.61 -2.65 17.82
N GLY A 53 -5.78 -1.72 18.30
CA GLY A 53 -4.85 -1.96 19.41
C GLY A 53 -3.48 -2.55 19.03
N GLU A 54 -3.09 -2.56 17.76
CA GLU A 54 -1.75 -2.97 17.33
C GLU A 54 -0.68 -1.98 17.84
N PRO A 55 0.40 -2.46 18.49
CA PRO A 55 1.46 -1.59 18.97
C PRO A 55 2.27 -1.02 17.79
N THR A 56 2.02 0.25 17.44
CA THR A 56 2.83 0.99 16.46
C THR A 56 3.81 1.93 17.14
N ALA A 57 5.09 1.85 16.79
CA ALA A 57 6.12 2.80 17.23
C ALA A 57 6.78 3.45 16.00
N VAL A 58 6.67 4.77 15.89
CA VAL A 58 7.34 5.55 14.84
C VAL A 58 8.64 6.10 15.42
N VAL A 59 9.77 5.61 14.94
CA VAL A 59 11.09 6.15 15.30
C VAL A 59 11.63 6.91 14.09
N SER A 60 11.80 8.22 14.24
CA SER A 60 12.45 9.05 13.24
C SER A 60 13.92 8.69 13.16
N ALA A 61 14.37 8.10 12.05
CA ALA A 61 15.78 7.99 11.72
C ALA A 61 16.30 9.39 11.36
N LEU A 62 16.83 10.12 12.33
CA LEU A 62 17.56 11.36 12.08
C LEU A 62 18.83 11.03 11.28
N PRO A 63 19.14 11.75 10.19
CA PRO A 63 20.42 11.62 9.51
C PRO A 63 21.56 11.94 10.49
N SER A 64 22.58 11.09 10.53
CA SER A 64 23.83 11.41 11.22
C SER A 64 24.37 12.75 10.68
N PRO A 65 24.78 13.71 11.52
CA PRO A 65 25.37 14.95 11.03
C PRO A 65 26.72 14.63 10.38
N SER A 66 26.77 14.74 9.06
CA SER A 66 28.00 14.81 8.29
C SER A 66 28.81 16.02 8.76
N SER A 67 30.06 15.79 9.15
CA SER A 67 31.02 16.82 9.58
C SER A 67 31.20 17.93 8.53
N PRO A 68 31.47 19.19 8.95
CA PRO A 68 31.55 20.33 8.04
C PRO A 68 32.78 20.24 7.11
N PRO A 69 32.68 20.75 5.87
CA PRO A 69 33.78 20.76 4.92
C PRO A 69 34.83 21.83 5.31
N ALA A 70 36.10 21.43 5.32
CA ALA A 70 37.21 22.35 5.43
C ALA A 70 37.38 23.14 4.12
N THR A 71 37.53 24.46 4.27
CA THR A 71 37.58 25.49 3.24
C THR A 71 38.96 25.64 2.57
N ALA A 72 38.93 26.08 1.31
CA ALA A 72 39.91 26.85 0.50
C ALA A 72 40.90 26.09 -0.42
N PRO A 73 41.43 26.74 -1.49
CA PRO A 73 40.81 27.74 -2.39
C PRO A 73 41.07 27.47 -3.90
N ALA A 74 40.35 28.19 -4.77
CA ALA A 74 40.60 28.27 -6.21
C ALA A 74 41.82 29.15 -6.55
N PRO A 75 42.36 29.01 -7.78
CA PRO A 75 42.58 30.21 -8.59
C PRO A 75 42.07 30.08 -10.04
N ALA A 76 41.71 31.24 -10.58
CA ALA A 76 41.18 31.50 -11.92
C ALA A 76 42.28 31.61 -13.00
N ALA A 77 41.89 31.45 -14.27
CA ALA A 77 42.46 32.17 -15.41
C ALA A 77 41.54 32.07 -16.67
N ASP A 78 41.46 33.18 -17.39
CA ASP A 78 40.59 33.56 -18.51
C ASP A 78 40.92 32.95 -19.91
N VAL A 79 39.84 32.65 -20.68
CA VAL A 79 39.43 33.07 -22.07
C VAL A 79 40.55 33.40 -23.12
N PRO A 80 40.48 33.03 -24.44
CA PRO A 80 39.33 33.35 -25.30
C PRO A 80 38.99 32.50 -26.55
N ALA A 81 37.91 32.98 -27.17
CA ALA A 81 37.14 32.52 -28.32
C ALA A 81 37.89 32.15 -29.61
N GLY A 82 37.29 31.22 -30.35
CA GLY A 82 37.58 30.88 -31.74
C GLY A 82 36.27 30.56 -32.49
N LYS A 83 36.21 31.00 -33.74
CA LYS A 83 35.03 31.32 -34.56
C LYS A 83 34.54 30.16 -35.43
N GLU A 84 33.23 30.12 -35.65
CA GLU A 84 32.43 29.74 -36.85
C GLU A 84 32.92 28.66 -37.84
N VAL A 85 31.97 27.79 -38.26
CA VAL A 85 31.53 27.49 -39.65
C VAL A 85 31.11 26.01 -39.77
N GLY A 86 29.79 25.75 -39.86
CA GLY A 86 29.24 24.54 -40.50
C GLY A 86 29.14 24.73 -42.03
N PRO A 87 28.61 23.79 -42.85
CA PRO A 87 27.68 22.71 -42.48
C PRO A 87 28.01 21.33 -43.09
N GLY A 88 27.53 20.28 -42.43
CA GLY A 88 27.53 18.91 -42.98
C GLY A 88 26.18 18.24 -42.70
N ARG A 89 25.11 18.82 -43.22
CA ARG A 89 23.76 18.25 -43.18
C ARG A 89 23.64 17.24 -44.33
N TYR A 90 23.52 15.97 -43.99
CA TYR A 90 23.19 14.90 -44.92
C TYR A 90 21.66 14.78 -44.99
N ASP A 91 21.07 15.24 -46.08
CA ASP A 91 19.64 15.07 -46.38
C ASP A 91 19.45 13.73 -47.12
N GLY A 92 18.93 12.73 -46.40
CA GLY A 92 18.45 11.47 -46.99
C GLY A 92 17.01 11.61 -47.52
N PRO A 93 16.55 10.74 -48.43
CA PRO A 93 15.26 10.90 -49.10
C PRO A 93 14.05 10.72 -48.17
N GLU A 94 13.07 11.59 -48.34
CA GLU A 94 11.78 11.70 -47.63
C GLU A 94 10.89 10.43 -47.78
N PRO A 95 10.37 9.86 -46.67
CA PRO A 95 9.28 8.90 -46.73
C PRO A 95 7.92 9.59 -46.75
N GLN A 96 7.16 9.30 -47.80
CA GLN A 96 5.80 9.79 -48.05
C GLN A 96 4.83 9.45 -46.92
N ALA A 97 4.01 10.44 -46.56
CA ALA A 97 2.91 10.31 -45.62
C ALA A 97 1.80 9.38 -46.16
N GLY A 98 1.73 8.16 -45.63
CA GLY A 98 0.58 7.27 -45.75
C GLY A 98 -0.22 7.26 -44.45
N ALA A 99 -1.51 7.60 -44.51
CA ALA A 99 -2.41 7.63 -43.37
C ALA A 99 -2.53 6.27 -42.66
N ALA A 100 -1.90 6.13 -41.49
CA ALA A 100 -2.03 4.95 -40.63
C ALA A 100 -3.27 5.08 -39.74
N ARG A 101 -4.27 4.22 -39.96
CA ARG A 101 -5.37 3.99 -39.01
C ARG A 101 -4.80 3.38 -37.73
N ARG A 102 -5.04 4.05 -36.59
CA ARG A 102 -4.64 3.61 -35.25
C ARG A 102 -5.56 2.45 -34.78
N PRO A 103 -5.05 1.24 -34.48
CA PRO A 103 -5.84 0.19 -33.86
C PRO A 103 -6.09 0.48 -32.36
N PRO A 104 -7.17 -0.06 -31.77
CA PRO A 104 -7.53 0.17 -30.37
C PRO A 104 -6.50 -0.43 -29.39
N PRO A 105 -6.34 0.13 -28.18
CA PRO A 105 -5.34 -0.33 -27.22
C PRO A 105 -5.74 -1.68 -26.59
N GLY A 106 -4.85 -2.68 -26.67
CA GLY A 106 -5.00 -3.96 -25.96
C GLY A 106 -4.55 -5.20 -26.74
N THR A 107 -4.33 -5.10 -28.05
CA THR A 107 -3.98 -6.23 -28.91
C THR A 107 -2.55 -6.13 -29.42
N GLN A 108 -1.76 -7.19 -29.26
CA GLN A 108 -0.50 -7.36 -29.99
C GLN A 108 -0.79 -8.10 -31.30
N THR A 109 -0.69 -7.39 -32.42
CA THR A 109 -0.76 -7.98 -33.76
C THR A 109 0.64 -8.49 -34.12
N ILE A 110 0.82 -9.81 -34.19
CA ILE A 110 2.03 -10.42 -34.76
C ILE A 110 1.74 -10.70 -36.24
N THR A 111 2.44 -10.00 -37.13
CA THR A 111 2.32 -10.22 -38.58
C THR A 111 3.25 -11.35 -38.99
N ILE A 112 2.71 -12.55 -39.21
CA ILE A 112 3.47 -13.66 -39.80
C ILE A 112 3.43 -13.50 -41.32
N ILE A 113 4.60 -13.32 -41.91
CA ILE A 113 4.78 -13.24 -43.37
C ILE A 113 5.29 -14.60 -43.85
N ASP A 114 4.46 -15.33 -44.59
CA ASP A 114 4.90 -16.55 -45.29
C ASP A 114 5.81 -16.16 -46.47
N GLY A 115 7.08 -16.55 -46.37
CA GLY A 115 8.12 -16.25 -47.36
C GLY A 115 7.91 -16.89 -48.74
N SER A 116 6.95 -17.80 -48.90
CA SER A 116 6.66 -18.46 -50.18
C SER A 116 5.39 -17.98 -50.89
N SER A 117 4.39 -17.49 -50.15
CA SER A 117 3.08 -17.10 -50.71
C SER A 117 2.66 -15.65 -50.45
N GLY A 118 3.40 -14.89 -49.63
CA GLY A 118 3.13 -13.47 -49.36
C GLY A 118 1.81 -13.21 -48.61
N LYS A 119 1.10 -14.25 -48.18
CA LYS A 119 -0.17 -14.12 -47.46
C LYS A 119 0.08 -13.69 -46.02
N ARG A 120 -0.59 -12.60 -45.61
CA ARG A 120 -0.55 -12.07 -44.25
C ARG A 120 -1.70 -12.70 -43.47
N GLN A 121 -1.40 -13.36 -42.36
CA GLN A 121 -2.41 -13.81 -41.41
C GLN A 121 -2.26 -13.03 -40.11
N GLU A 122 -3.36 -12.42 -39.68
CA GLU A 122 -3.47 -11.72 -38.40
C GLU A 122 -4.15 -12.67 -37.41
N VAL A 123 -3.36 -13.19 -36.47
CA VAL A 123 -3.87 -14.06 -35.40
C VAL A 123 -4.00 -13.24 -34.13
N VAL A 124 -5.25 -13.01 -33.71
CA VAL A 124 -5.55 -12.34 -32.44
C VAL A 124 -5.45 -13.38 -31.33
N VAL A 125 -4.38 -13.33 -30.54
CA VAL A 125 -4.24 -14.14 -29.33
C VAL A 125 -4.90 -13.37 -28.18
N PRO A 126 -5.91 -13.94 -27.49
CA PRO A 126 -6.42 -13.33 -26.26
C PRO A 126 -5.29 -13.38 -25.23
N GLY A 127 -4.82 -12.21 -24.81
CA GLY A 127 -3.82 -12.10 -23.75
C GLY A 127 -4.39 -12.67 -22.46
N SER A 128 -3.94 -13.85 -22.07
CA SER A 128 -4.06 -14.32 -20.68
C SER A 128 -3.43 -13.26 -19.80
N ALA A 129 -4.29 -12.56 -19.05
CA ALA A 129 -3.92 -11.54 -18.08
C ALA A 129 -3.26 -12.21 -16.87
N GLU A 130 -2.03 -12.69 -17.04
CA GLU A 130 -1.11 -12.73 -15.91
C GLU A 130 -0.82 -11.27 -15.54
N PRO A 131 -1.01 -10.88 -14.27
CA PRO A 131 -0.71 -9.53 -13.83
C PRO A 131 0.79 -9.33 -14.02
N LYS A 132 1.15 -8.58 -15.05
CA LYS A 132 2.52 -8.17 -15.32
C LYS A 132 3.05 -7.52 -14.04
N ALA A 133 4.04 -8.13 -13.40
CA ALA A 133 4.68 -7.58 -12.22
C ALA A 133 5.10 -6.12 -12.53
N GLY A 134 4.42 -5.15 -11.91
CA GLY A 134 4.62 -3.72 -12.16
C GLY A 134 3.48 -2.97 -12.87
N GLY A 135 2.44 -3.65 -13.36
CA GLY A 135 1.26 -3.03 -13.97
C GLY A 135 0.28 -2.44 -12.95
N VAL A 136 -0.36 -1.30 -13.28
CA VAL A 136 -1.44 -0.71 -12.47
C VAL A 136 -2.76 -1.37 -12.87
N ASP A 137 -3.51 -1.90 -11.90
CA ASP A 137 -4.85 -2.46 -12.11
C ASP A 137 -5.85 -1.32 -12.38
N GLN A 138 -6.40 -1.32 -13.59
CA GLN A 138 -7.34 -0.31 -14.07
C GLN A 138 -8.66 -0.31 -13.30
N ARG A 139 -9.03 -1.42 -12.65
CA ARG A 139 -10.26 -1.50 -11.84
C ARG A 139 -10.18 -0.60 -10.62
N LEU A 140 -8.96 -0.37 -10.13
CA LEU A 140 -8.63 0.45 -8.97
C LEU A 140 -8.39 1.92 -9.31
N LEU A 141 -8.66 2.36 -10.54
CA LEU A 141 -8.48 3.75 -10.95
C LEU A 141 -9.80 4.40 -11.34
N GLU A 142 -9.92 5.69 -11.02
CA GLU A 142 -10.93 6.58 -11.59
C GLU A 142 -10.28 7.83 -12.18
N ALA A 143 -10.87 8.31 -13.28
CA ALA A 143 -10.44 9.56 -13.89
C ALA A 143 -10.92 10.74 -13.05
N SER A 144 -10.01 11.66 -12.77
CA SER A 144 -10.30 12.94 -12.13
C SER A 144 -9.70 14.10 -12.94
N ARG A 145 -10.05 15.33 -12.58
CA ARG A 145 -9.43 16.54 -13.15
C ARG A 145 -7.90 16.61 -12.96
N HIS A 146 -7.37 15.86 -12.00
CA HIS A 146 -5.95 15.84 -11.62
C HIS A 146 -5.24 14.57 -12.09
N GLY A 147 -5.85 13.79 -12.99
CA GLY A 147 -5.36 12.50 -13.44
C GLY A 147 -6.07 11.32 -12.78
N GLN A 148 -5.50 10.13 -12.92
CA GLN A 148 -6.09 8.91 -12.34
C GLN A 148 -5.85 8.86 -10.83
N ILE A 149 -6.91 8.64 -10.07
CA ILE A 149 -6.83 8.49 -8.60
C ILE A 149 -7.27 7.09 -8.18
N PRO A 150 -6.76 6.58 -7.04
CA PRO A 150 -7.15 5.27 -6.54
C PRO A 150 -8.61 5.25 -6.11
N ARG A 151 -9.33 4.18 -6.47
CA ARG A 151 -10.68 3.88 -5.97
C ARG A 151 -10.78 2.42 -5.49
N VAL A 152 -11.83 2.15 -4.71
CA VAL A 152 -12.26 0.77 -4.45
C VAL A 152 -12.89 0.22 -5.74
N ALA A 153 -12.52 -1.00 -6.12
CA ALA A 153 -13.05 -1.63 -7.31
C ALA A 153 -14.54 -2.03 -7.12
N PRO A 154 -15.31 -2.23 -8.21
CA PRO A 154 -16.73 -2.60 -8.11
C PRO A 154 -17.00 -3.93 -7.37
N ASP A 155 -15.99 -4.79 -7.26
CA ASP A 155 -16.00 -6.05 -6.51
C ASP A 155 -15.68 -5.87 -5.01
N GLY A 156 -15.41 -4.63 -4.56
CA GLY A 156 -15.05 -4.29 -3.19
C GLY A 156 -13.54 -4.35 -2.90
N ALA A 157 -12.70 -4.75 -3.86
CA ALA A 157 -11.27 -4.85 -3.65
C ALA A 157 -10.64 -3.47 -3.43
N ARG A 158 -9.86 -3.31 -2.35
CA ARG A 158 -9.21 -2.05 -2.00
C ARG A 158 -7.78 -1.99 -2.58
N PRO A 159 -7.30 -0.82 -3.03
CA PRO A 159 -5.90 -0.69 -3.47
C PRO A 159 -4.88 -1.15 -2.44
N ALA A 160 -5.14 -0.91 -1.15
CA ALA A 160 -4.28 -1.35 -0.06
C ALA A 160 -4.18 -2.88 0.08
N GLU A 161 -5.17 -3.63 -0.38
CA GLU A 161 -5.17 -5.10 -0.34
C GLU A 161 -4.57 -5.70 -1.62
N VAL A 162 -4.94 -5.15 -2.78
CA VAL A 162 -4.48 -5.65 -4.08
C VAL A 162 -2.99 -5.42 -4.27
N TYR A 163 -2.47 -4.28 -3.81
CA TYR A 163 -1.04 -3.96 -3.84
C TYR A 163 -0.32 -4.30 -2.53
N ALA A 164 -0.98 -4.99 -1.59
CA ALA A 164 -0.30 -5.47 -0.40
C ALA A 164 0.80 -6.43 -0.80
N GLN A 165 2.01 -6.18 -0.29
CA GLN A 165 3.09 -7.11 -0.51
C GLN A 165 2.80 -8.42 0.24
N LYS A 166 2.83 -9.55 -0.48
CA LYS A 166 2.61 -10.86 0.13
C LYS A 166 3.87 -11.22 0.92
N SER A 167 3.75 -11.34 2.25
CA SER A 167 4.87 -11.77 3.09
C SER A 167 5.27 -13.20 2.71
N GLY A 168 6.40 -13.33 2.01
CA GLY A 168 6.83 -14.58 1.38
C GLY A 168 7.36 -15.66 2.33
N ALA A 169 7.31 -15.46 3.65
CA ALA A 169 7.70 -16.51 4.58
C ALA A 169 6.44 -17.17 5.13
N ALA A 170 6.45 -18.51 5.15
CA ALA A 170 5.55 -19.32 5.95
C ALA A 170 5.75 -18.97 7.43
N GLN A 171 5.19 -17.85 7.83
CA GLN A 171 5.27 -17.32 9.17
C GLN A 171 4.21 -18.02 10.00
N ARG A 172 4.64 -18.57 11.13
CA ARG A 172 3.72 -19.03 12.17
C ARG A 172 2.66 -17.93 12.39
N PRO A 173 1.36 -18.27 12.47
CA PRO A 173 0.29 -17.29 12.68
C PRO A 173 0.61 -16.30 13.81
N ASP A 174 1.29 -16.80 14.85
CA ASP A 174 1.58 -16.09 16.10
C ASP A 174 3.02 -15.51 16.17
N ALA A 175 3.76 -15.46 15.07
CA ALA A 175 5.08 -14.83 15.08
C ALA A 175 4.97 -13.29 15.12
N PRO A 176 5.80 -12.59 15.91
CA PRO A 176 5.84 -11.14 15.89
C PRO A 176 6.24 -10.63 14.50
N ARG A 177 5.58 -9.57 14.03
CA ARG A 177 5.78 -8.98 12.71
C ARG A 177 6.33 -7.57 12.84
N ILE A 178 7.29 -7.23 11.99
CA ILE A 178 7.89 -5.91 11.91
C ILE A 178 7.75 -5.43 10.46
N ALA A 179 7.26 -4.20 10.29
CA ALA A 179 7.25 -3.51 9.01
C ALA A 179 8.35 -2.45 8.99
N LEU A 180 9.11 -2.40 7.89
CA LEU A 180 10.14 -1.39 7.67
C LEU A 180 9.69 -0.47 6.55
N ILE A 181 9.61 0.83 6.82
CA ILE A 181 9.22 1.85 5.85
C ILE A 181 10.39 2.82 5.68
N VAL A 182 10.88 2.95 4.46
CA VAL A 182 11.91 3.94 4.09
C VAL A 182 11.24 5.08 3.34
N GLY A 183 11.35 6.30 3.86
CA GLY A 183 10.73 7.49 3.27
C GLY A 183 11.69 8.33 2.41
N GLY A 184 11.14 9.35 1.76
CA GLY A 184 11.90 10.34 1.00
C GLY A 184 12.39 9.86 -0.37
N LEU A 185 11.87 8.74 -0.88
CA LEU A 185 12.23 8.30 -2.23
C LEU A 185 11.71 9.30 -3.25
N GLY A 186 12.52 9.54 -4.29
CA GLY A 186 12.26 10.54 -5.33
C GLY A 186 12.86 11.91 -5.05
N ILE A 187 13.25 12.25 -3.81
CA ILE A 187 13.89 13.54 -3.49
C ILE A 187 15.32 13.59 -4.06
N SER A 188 16.10 12.53 -3.80
CA SER A 188 17.46 12.37 -4.32
C SER A 188 17.53 11.18 -5.26
N ALA A 189 18.00 11.40 -6.50
CA ALA A 189 18.14 10.35 -7.50
C ALA A 189 19.12 9.25 -7.04
N SER A 190 20.24 9.63 -6.43
CA SER A 190 21.26 8.68 -5.95
C SER A 190 20.72 7.85 -4.79
N THR A 191 20.10 8.46 -3.79
CA THR A 191 19.53 7.76 -2.64
C THR A 191 18.39 6.83 -3.04
N THR A 192 17.55 7.25 -3.99
CA THR A 192 16.45 6.42 -4.52
C THR A 192 16.99 5.22 -5.32
N ALA A 193 18.03 5.41 -6.12
CA ALA A 193 18.70 4.32 -6.84
C ALA A 193 19.39 3.32 -5.90
N GLU A 194 20.03 3.82 -4.84
CA GLU A 194 20.66 3.01 -3.82
C GLU A 194 19.63 2.21 -3.01
N ALA A 195 18.58 2.87 -2.52
CA ALA A 195 17.49 2.21 -1.79
C ALA A 195 16.86 1.10 -2.62
N LEU A 196 16.52 1.39 -3.88
CA LEU A 196 15.94 0.38 -4.77
C LEU A 196 16.90 -0.79 -5.03
N SER A 197 18.22 -0.59 -5.06
CA SER A 197 19.18 -1.65 -5.39
C SER A 197 19.61 -2.49 -4.19
N LYS A 198 19.65 -1.90 -2.99
CA LYS A 198 20.14 -2.56 -1.78
C LYS A 198 19.04 -3.13 -0.89
N LEU A 199 17.85 -2.54 -0.91
CA LEU A 199 16.77 -2.98 -0.01
C LEU A 199 16.09 -4.24 -0.58
N PRO A 200 15.79 -5.24 0.26
CA PRO A 200 15.03 -6.40 -0.17
C PRO A 200 13.54 -6.05 -0.33
N GLY A 201 12.83 -6.81 -1.15
CA GLY A 201 11.41 -6.58 -1.46
C GLY A 201 10.48 -6.39 -0.24
N PRO A 202 10.65 -7.13 0.88
CA PRO A 202 9.80 -6.93 2.07
C PRO A 202 9.88 -5.54 2.75
N VAL A 203 10.79 -4.66 2.32
CA VAL A 203 10.86 -3.27 2.81
C VAL A 203 9.95 -2.37 2.00
N THR A 204 9.04 -1.67 2.67
CA THR A 204 8.12 -0.70 2.06
C THR A 204 8.85 0.60 1.72
N LEU A 205 8.62 1.10 0.51
CA LEU A 205 9.20 2.36 0.02
C LEU A 205 8.14 3.45 -0.05
N ALA A 206 8.34 4.56 0.69
CA ALA A 206 7.47 5.73 0.67
C ALA A 206 8.07 6.85 -0.20
N PHE A 207 7.37 7.14 -1.30
CA PHE A 207 7.74 8.16 -2.28
C PHE A 207 7.24 9.55 -1.87
N ALA A 208 8.10 10.56 -2.01
CA ALA A 208 7.72 11.95 -1.81
C ALA A 208 6.80 12.42 -2.96
N PRO A 209 5.75 13.21 -2.66
CA PRO A 209 4.76 13.60 -3.67
C PRO A 209 5.31 14.53 -4.77
N TYR A 210 6.45 15.18 -4.51
CA TYR A 210 7.16 16.08 -5.43
C TYR A 210 8.55 15.53 -5.81
N GLY A 211 8.74 14.22 -5.70
CA GLY A 211 9.96 13.57 -6.16
C GLY A 211 10.10 13.59 -7.68
N ASN A 212 11.33 13.42 -8.17
CA ASN A 212 11.60 13.30 -9.60
C ASN A 212 11.37 11.87 -10.09
N ASP A 213 10.93 11.73 -11.35
CA ASP A 213 10.78 10.46 -12.06
C ASP A 213 9.96 9.39 -11.30
N LEU A 214 8.90 9.81 -10.60
CA LEU A 214 8.11 8.93 -9.72
C LEU A 214 7.55 7.71 -10.45
N GLU A 215 7.03 7.88 -11.66
CA GLU A 215 6.43 6.78 -12.44
C GLU A 215 7.45 5.67 -12.74
N SER A 216 8.66 6.07 -13.15
CA SER A 216 9.78 5.14 -13.41
C SER A 216 10.29 4.50 -12.12
N ASN A 217 10.45 5.27 -11.05
CA ASN A 217 10.95 4.74 -9.79
C ASN A 217 9.94 3.79 -9.11
N VAL A 218 8.64 4.10 -9.15
CA VAL A 218 7.56 3.26 -8.60
C VAL A 218 7.41 1.97 -9.39
N SER A 219 7.46 2.04 -10.73
CA SER A 219 7.41 0.82 -11.55
C SER A 219 8.61 -0.10 -11.27
N ARG A 220 9.81 0.47 -11.10
CA ARG A 220 11.00 -0.29 -10.69
C ARG A 220 10.90 -0.86 -9.28
N ALA A 221 10.30 -0.13 -8.34
CA ALA A 221 10.03 -0.61 -6.98
C ALA A 221 9.15 -1.86 -7.00
N ARG A 222 8.01 -1.79 -7.71
CA ARG A 222 7.08 -2.91 -7.86
C ARG A 222 7.73 -4.11 -8.56
N ALA A 223 8.54 -3.87 -9.58
CA ALA A 223 9.26 -4.95 -10.28
C ALA A 223 10.25 -5.69 -9.37
N ARG A 224 10.74 -5.04 -8.29
CA ARG A 224 11.59 -5.65 -7.26
C ARG A 224 10.81 -6.24 -6.08
N GLY A 225 9.47 -6.14 -6.12
CA GLY A 225 8.60 -6.59 -5.06
C GLY A 225 8.70 -5.72 -3.81
N HIS A 226 8.82 -4.40 -3.96
CA HIS A 226 8.50 -3.46 -2.89
C HIS A 226 7.02 -3.09 -2.91
#